data_AF-A0A929QVI8-F1
#
_entry.id   AF-A0A929QVI8-F1
#
_cell.length_a   1.000
_cell.length_b   1.000
_cell.length_c   1.000
_cell.angle_alpha   90.00
_cell.angle_beta   90.00
_cell.angle_gamma   90.00
#
_symmetry.space_group_name_H-M   'P 1'
#
loop_
_entity.id
_entity.type
_entity.pdbx_description
1 polymer ?
#
loop_
_entity_poly.entity_id
_entity_poly.type
_entity_poly.pdbx_seq_one_letter_code
_entity_poly.pdbx_strand_id
1 'polypeptide(L)' 'MNQPEPNELTKRYRMTRFLMVIVLAVQLFVLAAYYFKEKQTVLAFPMIVNSLFLALALTHLRHIKPRD' A
#
# COMPACT_ATOMS: atom_id res chain seq x y z
N MET A 1 27.26 12.30 -8.74
CA MET A 1 25.93 11.88 -8.24
C MET A 1 26.08 10.43 -7.80
N ASN A 2 26.18 10.17 -6.49
CA ASN A 2 26.49 8.83 -5.97
C ASN A 2 25.25 7.95 -6.16
N GLN A 3 25.36 6.93 -7.03
CA GLN A 3 24.32 5.93 -7.17
C GLN A 3 24.13 5.23 -5.82
N PRO A 4 22.89 5.05 -5.33
CA PRO A 4 22.66 4.36 -4.08
C PRO A 4 23.14 2.91 -4.21
N GLU A 5 23.97 2.49 -3.25
CA GLU A 5 24.44 1.11 -3.12
C GLU A 5 23.26 0.12 -3.28
N PRO A 6 23.45 -1.02 -3.96
CA PRO A 6 22.36 -1.99 -4.22
C PRO A 6 21.69 -2.46 -2.92
N ASN A 7 22.42 -2.46 -1.81
CA ASN A 7 21.92 -2.83 -0.49
C ASN A 7 20.95 -1.78 0.12
N GLU A 8 21.17 -0.49 -0.16
CA GLU A 8 20.27 0.60 0.24
C GLU A 8 18.93 0.51 -0.52
N LEU A 9 18.97 0.20 -1.82
CA LEU A 9 17.78 0.05 -2.66
C LEU A 9 16.90 -1.10 -2.17
N THR A 10 17.48 -2.25 -1.88
CA THR A 10 16.77 -3.41 -1.35
C THR A 10 16.16 -3.14 0.03
N LYS A 11 16.89 -2.44 0.92
CA LYS A 11 16.39 -2.06 2.25
C LYS A 11 15.21 -1.08 2.15
N ARG A 12 15.33 -0.06 1.30
CA ARG A 12 14.24 0.91 1.03
C ARG A 12 13.03 0.20 0.46
N TYR A 13 13.21 -0.68 -0.52
CA TYR A 13 12.14 -1.47 -1.11
C TYR A 13 11.38 -2.31 -0.07
N ARG A 14 12.10 -2.99 0.83
CA ARG A 14 11.51 -3.79 1.91
C ARG A 14 10.71 -2.92 2.88
N MET A 15 11.23 -1.75 3.24
CA MET A 15 10.58 -0.80 4.13
C MET A 15 9.32 -0.19 3.49
N THR A 16 9.39 0.22 2.23
CA THR A 16 8.23 0.72 1.46
C THR A 16 7.13 -0.33 1.39
N ARG A 17 7.49 -1.59 1.12
CA ARG A 17 6.50 -2.68 1.09
C ARG A 17 5.84 -2.89 2.45
N PHE A 18 6.61 -2.84 3.53
CA PHE A 18 6.08 -2.98 4.89
C PHE A 18 5.11 -1.84 5.25
N LEU A 19 5.48 -0.59 4.93
CA LEU A 19 4.63 0.57 5.13
C LEU A 19 3.34 0.49 4.29
N MET A 20 3.43 0.09 3.02
CA MET A 20 2.24 -0.08 2.17
C MET A 20 1.26 -1.11 2.74
N VAL A 21 1.75 -2.23 3.31
CA VAL A 21 0.89 -3.24 3.95
C VAL A 21 0.18 -2.65 5.18
N ILE A 22 0.90 -1.87 6.00
CA ILE A 22 0.29 -1.21 7.17
C ILE A 22 -0.80 -0.22 6.72
N VAL A 23 -0.52 0.62 5.72
CA VAL A 23 -1.49 1.58 5.20
C VAL A 23 -2.73 0.86 4.67
N LEU A 24 -2.56 -0.27 3.97
CA LEU A 24 -3.67 -1.06 3.45
C LEU A 24 -4.51 -1.69 4.57
N ALA A 25 -3.87 -2.18 5.65
CA ALA A 25 -4.57 -2.69 6.82
C ALA A 25 -5.39 -1.60 7.55
N VAL A 26 -4.81 -0.40 7.72
CA VAL A 26 -5.50 0.75 8.31
C VAL A 26 -6.67 1.20 7.44
N GLN A 27 -6.50 1.23 6.11
CA GLN A 27 -7.58 1.56 5.18
C GLN A 27 -8.77 0.60 5.29
N LEU A 28 -8.51 -0.71 5.35
CA LEU A 28 -9.57 -1.69 5.52
C LEU A 28 -10.29 -1.53 6.86
N PHE A 29 -9.56 -1.23 7.93
CA PHE A 29 -10.15 -0.98 9.25
C PHE A 29 -11.03 0.28 9.27
N VAL A 30 -10.52 1.39 8.70
CA VAL A 30 -11.28 2.65 8.57
C VAL A 30 -12.51 2.44 7.69
N LEU A 31 -12.38 1.73 6.57
CA LEU A 31 -13.48 1.40 5.68
C LEU A 31 -14.57 0.58 6.40
N ALA A 32 -14.16 -0.43 7.17
CA ALA A 32 -15.09 -1.21 7.98
C ALA A 32 -15.80 -0.34 9.02
N ALA A 33 -15.06 0.51 9.74
CA ALA A 33 -15.64 1.43 10.72
C ALA A 33 -16.66 2.40 10.09
N TYR A 34 -16.32 3.01 8.94
CA TYR A 34 -17.22 3.91 8.22
C TYR A 34 -18.47 3.20 7.68
N TYR A 35 -18.30 2.00 7.12
CA TYR A 35 -19.41 1.24 6.55
C TYR A 35 -20.38 0.75 7.63
N PHE A 36 -19.88 0.18 8.72
CA PHE A 36 -20.73 -0.39 9.78
C PHE A 36 -21.30 0.67 10.73
N LYS A 37 -20.55 1.73 11.04
CA LYS A 37 -20.95 2.72 12.06
C LYS A 37 -21.70 3.90 11.48
N GLU A 38 -21.17 4.51 10.41
CA GLU A 38 -21.74 5.74 9.84
C GLU A 38 -22.67 5.48 8.64
N LYS A 39 -22.69 4.24 8.10
CA LYS A 39 -23.44 3.86 6.89
C LYS A 39 -23.14 4.78 5.69
N GLN A 40 -22.01 5.48 5.71
CA GLN A 40 -21.69 6.53 4.77
C GLN A 40 -21.02 5.93 3.53
N THR A 41 -21.84 5.47 2.58
CA THR A 41 -21.41 4.78 1.35
C THR A 41 -20.65 5.68 0.38
N VAL A 42 -20.87 7.01 0.44
CA VAL A 42 -20.25 7.97 -0.48
C VAL A 42 -18.72 8.05 -0.30
N LEU A 43 -18.23 7.95 0.95
CA LEU A 43 -16.79 7.94 1.25
C LEU A 43 -16.18 6.53 1.16
N ALA A 44 -16.99 5.48 1.31
CA ALA A 44 -16.54 4.10 1.18
C ALA A 44 -16.07 3.79 -0.25
N PHE A 45 -16.75 4.30 -1.27
CA PHE A 45 -16.38 4.10 -2.68
C PHE A 45 -14.96 4.60 -3.02
N PRO A 46 -14.58 5.86 -2.78
CA PRO A 46 -13.22 6.33 -3.03
C PRO A 46 -12.17 5.61 -2.19
N MET A 47 -12.50 5.17 -0.96
CA MET A 47 -11.59 4.36 -0.15
C MET A 47 -11.36 2.95 -0.72
N ILE A 48 -12.39 2.31 -1.29
CA ILE A 48 -12.26 1.02 -1.99
C ILE A 48 -11.40 1.17 -3.25
N VAL A 49 -11.65 2.19 -4.05
CA VAL A 49 -10.84 2.49 -5.25
C VAL A 49 -9.38 2.74 -4.87
N ASN A 50 -9.13 3.52 -3.82
CA ASN A 50 -7.77 3.77 -3.33
C ASN A 50 -7.09 2.47 -2.84
N SER A 51 -7.83 1.59 -2.16
CA SER A 51 -7.32 0.29 -1.71
C SER A 51 -6.95 -0.62 -2.89
N LEU A 52 -7.73 -0.60 -3.98
CA LEU A 52 -7.43 -1.31 -5.22
C LEU A 52 -6.14 -0.79 -5.87
N PHE A 53 -5.97 0.53 -5.95
CA PHE A 53 -4.73 1.14 -6.45
C PHE A 53 -3.53 0.76 -5.59
N LEU A 54 -3.67 0.77 -4.26
CA LEU A 54 -2.60 0.39 -3.35
C LEU A 54 -2.24 -1.11 -3.47
N ALA A 55 -3.23 -1.99 -3.67
CA ALA A 55 -3.02 -3.40 -3.93
C ALA A 55 -2.31 -3.64 -5.27
N LEU A 56 -2.69 -2.92 -6.33
CA LEU A 56 -2.00 -2.97 -7.62
C LEU A 56 -0.57 -2.45 -7.50
N ALA A 57 -0.34 -1.35 -6.78
CA ALA A 57 0.99 -0.81 -6.52
C ALA A 57 1.87 -1.83 -5.77
N LEU A 58 1.33 -2.53 -4.77
CA LEU A 58 2.02 -3.62 -4.08
C LEU A 58 2.37 -4.79 -5.00
N THR A 59 1.48 -5.14 -5.93
CA THR A 59 1.69 -6.22 -6.90
C THR A 59 2.76 -5.85 -7.93
N HIS A 60 2.72 -4.61 -8.42
CA HIS A 60 3.72 -4.06 -9.33
C HIS A 60 5.08 -3.90 -8.64
N LEU A 61 5.09 -3.44 -7.38
CA LEU A 61 6.28 -3.40 -6.56
C LEU A 61 6.88 -4.80 -6.45
N ARG A 62 6.07 -5.83 -6.12
CA ARG A 62 6.50 -7.25 -6.06
C ARG A 62 7.13 -7.74 -7.37
N HIS A 63 6.66 -7.25 -8.50
CA HIS A 63 7.16 -7.62 -9.83
C HIS A 63 8.46 -6.89 -10.22
N ILE A 64 8.72 -5.71 -9.66
CA ILE A 64 9.96 -4.93 -9.85
C ILE A 64 11.08 -5.41 -8.92
N LYS A 65 10.82 -6.32 -7.97
CA LYS A 65 11.86 -6.85 -7.09
C LYS A 65 13.01 -7.38 -7.98
N PRO A 66 14.23 -6.81 -7.91
CA PRO A 66 15.37 -7.40 -8.60
C PRO A 66 15.51 -8.83 -8.09
N ARG A 67 15.49 -9.81 -9.01
CA ARG A 67 15.95 -11.15 -8.69
C ARG A 67 17.44 -11.00 -8.46
N ASP A 68 17.83 -11.15 -7.19
CA ASP A 68 19.21 -11.45 -6.83
C ASP A 68 19.72 -12.65 -7.65
#